data_AF-A0AAJ6G090-F1
#
_entry.id   AF-A0AAJ6G090-F1
#
_cell.length_a   1.000
_cell.length_b   1.000
_cell.length_c   1.000
_cell.angle_alpha   90.00
_cell.angle_beta   90.00
_cell.angle_gamma   90.00
#
_symmetry.space_group_name_H-M   'P 1'
#
loop_
_entity.id
_entity.type
_entity.pdbx_description
1 polymer ?
#
loop_
_entity_poly.entity_id
_entity_poly.type
_entity_poly.pdbx_seq_one_letter_code
_entity_poly.pdbx_strand_id
1 'polypeptide(L)'
;MSSRHTLSVALIQERNHGDAEANLAVIEARVAEAAAQGAKLILLQELHNGAYFCQHESVDEFDLAEPIPGPSTERLGALAKKHSVVIVGSLFERRAAGLYHNTAVVFEKDGTLLGKYRKMHIPDDPGFYEKFYFTPGDLGFTPIDTSVGRLGVLVCWDQWYPEAARLMALAGAELLLYPTAIGWDPDDQRDEQGRQRDAWVLSHRGHAVANGVPVLSCNRVGHEASPLGASGIQFWGNSHVLGPQGEFIAEAGGEPTVLVCDVDLQRSEHVRRIWPFLRDRRIDAYGDLLKRYID
;
A
#
# COMPACT_ATOMS: atom_id res chain seq x y z
N MET A 1 19.12 1.86 -30.02
CA MET A 1 17.95 1.01 -29.71
C MET A 1 17.69 1.17 -28.23
N SER A 2 16.76 2.04 -27.84
CA SER A 2 16.42 2.27 -26.43
C SER A 2 15.74 1.01 -25.91
N SER A 3 16.38 0.25 -25.02
CA SER A 3 15.68 -0.80 -24.29
C SER A 3 14.49 -0.15 -23.59
N ARG A 4 13.27 -0.59 -23.90
CA ARG A 4 12.08 -0.14 -23.18
C ARG A 4 12.28 -0.45 -21.70
N HIS A 5 12.44 0.57 -20.85
CA HIS A 5 12.50 0.43 -19.39
C HIS A 5 11.07 0.33 -18.83
N THR A 6 10.33 -0.64 -19.36
CA THR A 6 8.99 -0.98 -18.90
C THR A 6 9.12 -1.98 -17.75
N LEU A 7 8.51 -1.67 -16.61
CA LEU A 7 8.42 -2.54 -15.46
C LEU A 7 7.04 -3.21 -15.43
N SER A 8 7.02 -4.53 -15.52
CA SER A 8 5.79 -5.30 -15.31
C SER A 8 5.50 -5.42 -13.81
N VAL A 9 4.33 -4.94 -13.38
CA VAL A 9 3.89 -4.90 -11.98
C VAL A 9 2.61 -5.71 -11.81
N ALA A 10 2.39 -6.25 -10.61
CA ALA A 10 1.15 -6.91 -10.24
C ALA A 10 0.59 -6.40 -8.91
N LEU A 11 -0.73 -6.26 -8.83
CA LEU A 11 -1.47 -6.04 -7.58
C LEU A 11 -2.27 -7.30 -7.26
N ILE A 12 -2.13 -7.82 -6.04
CA ILE A 12 -2.89 -8.99 -5.57
C ILE A 12 -4.01 -8.50 -4.66
N GLN A 13 -5.18 -8.35 -5.25
CA GLN A 13 -6.42 -7.98 -4.57
C GLN A 13 -7.16 -9.26 -4.17
N GLU A 14 -7.33 -9.48 -2.87
CA GLU A 14 -7.98 -10.67 -2.32
C GLU A 14 -8.88 -10.36 -1.12
N ARG A 15 -9.70 -11.35 -0.78
CA ARG A 15 -10.52 -11.35 0.44
C ARG A 15 -9.85 -12.12 1.57
N ASN A 16 -10.33 -11.95 2.79
CA ASN A 16 -9.92 -12.81 3.90
C ASN A 16 -10.46 -14.25 3.73
N HIS A 17 -9.61 -15.24 3.99
CA HIS A 17 -9.90 -16.67 3.91
C HIS A 17 -10.04 -17.35 5.29
N GLY A 18 -10.09 -16.55 6.36
CA GLY A 18 -10.44 -17.01 7.71
C GLY A 18 -9.25 -17.03 8.67
N ASP A 19 -8.09 -17.52 8.22
CA ASP A 19 -6.87 -17.54 9.02
C ASP A 19 -5.60 -17.24 8.20
N ALA A 20 -4.48 -17.05 8.89
CA ALA A 20 -3.22 -16.66 8.27
C ALA A 20 -2.65 -17.71 7.32
N GLU A 21 -2.82 -19.00 7.61
CA GLU A 21 -2.32 -20.06 6.74
C GLU A 21 -3.12 -20.11 5.42
N ALA A 22 -4.44 -20.03 5.52
CA ALA A 22 -5.32 -19.99 4.36
C ALA A 22 -5.06 -18.75 3.49
N ASN A 23 -4.91 -17.57 4.11
CA ASN A 23 -4.56 -16.34 3.40
C ASN A 23 -3.20 -16.45 2.69
N LEU A 24 -2.18 -16.92 3.39
CA LEU A 24 -0.83 -17.08 2.82
C LEU A 24 -0.77 -18.14 1.70
N ALA A 25 -1.55 -19.22 1.80
CA ALA A 25 -1.64 -20.23 0.75
C ALA A 25 -2.27 -19.66 -0.54
N VAL A 26 -3.31 -18.83 -0.41
CA VAL A 26 -3.89 -18.11 -1.56
C VAL A 26 -2.86 -17.14 -2.13
N ILE A 27 -2.20 -16.36 -1.29
CA ILE A 27 -1.16 -15.40 -1.73
C ILE A 27 -0.02 -16.10 -2.46
N GLU A 28 0.44 -17.27 -2.01
CA GLU A 28 1.44 -18.08 -2.72
C GLU A 28 0.97 -18.43 -4.14
N ALA A 29 -0.28 -18.87 -4.29
CA ALA A 29 -0.85 -19.18 -5.60
C ALA A 29 -0.95 -17.93 -6.49
N ARG A 30 -1.37 -16.79 -5.94
CA ARG A 30 -1.50 -15.51 -6.66
C ARG A 30 -0.15 -14.90 -7.05
N VAL A 31 0.87 -15.03 -6.21
CA VAL A 31 2.25 -14.63 -6.53
C VAL A 31 2.79 -15.48 -7.66
N ALA A 32 2.57 -16.80 -7.63
CA ALA A 32 2.97 -17.69 -8.71
C ALA A 32 2.26 -17.34 -10.03
N GLU A 33 0.96 -17.04 -9.97
CA GLU A 33 0.16 -16.58 -11.10
C GLU A 33 0.71 -15.27 -11.70
N ALA A 34 0.94 -14.24 -10.87
CA ALA A 34 1.51 -12.97 -11.29
C ALA A 34 2.91 -13.12 -11.92
N ALA A 35 3.76 -13.94 -11.31
CA ALA A 35 5.10 -14.20 -11.82
C ALA A 35 5.06 -14.93 -13.17
N ALA A 36 4.14 -15.88 -13.36
CA ALA A 36 3.92 -16.56 -14.64
C ALA A 36 3.42 -15.60 -15.73
N GLN A 37 2.69 -14.55 -15.36
CA GLN A 37 2.27 -13.47 -16.26
C GLN A 37 3.39 -12.44 -16.53
N GLY A 38 4.57 -12.60 -15.92
CA GLY A 38 5.76 -11.79 -16.20
C GLY A 38 6.03 -10.65 -15.21
N ALA A 39 5.22 -10.50 -14.17
CA ALA A 39 5.40 -9.47 -13.15
C ALA A 39 6.79 -9.56 -12.50
N LYS A 40 7.38 -8.40 -12.20
CA LYS A 40 8.68 -8.25 -11.55
C LYS A 40 8.59 -7.57 -10.19
N LEU A 41 7.53 -6.79 -9.98
CA LEU A 41 7.15 -6.17 -8.72
C LEU A 41 5.72 -6.59 -8.39
N ILE A 42 5.51 -7.16 -7.21
CA ILE A 42 4.20 -7.58 -6.73
C ILE A 42 3.87 -6.82 -5.46
N LEU A 43 2.71 -6.16 -5.44
CA LEU A 43 2.17 -5.45 -4.27
C LEU A 43 0.98 -6.24 -3.72
N LEU A 44 1.06 -6.57 -2.42
CA LEU A 44 -0.05 -7.14 -1.66
C LEU A 44 -0.88 -6.03 -0.99
N GLN A 45 -2.09 -6.37 -0.56
CA GLN A 45 -2.95 -5.48 0.25
C GLN A 45 -2.45 -5.32 1.70
N GLU A 46 -3.04 -4.38 2.43
CA GLU A 46 -2.72 -4.14 3.84
C GLU A 46 -3.16 -5.31 4.72
N LEU A 47 -2.31 -5.68 5.70
CA LEU A 47 -2.55 -6.77 6.65
C LEU A 47 -3.00 -8.06 5.93
N HIS A 48 -2.31 -8.39 4.85
CA HIS A 48 -2.73 -9.38 3.84
C HIS A 48 -2.96 -10.79 4.37
N ASN A 49 -2.34 -11.15 5.50
CA ASN A 49 -2.44 -12.48 6.09
C ASN A 49 -3.54 -12.59 7.16
N GLY A 50 -4.47 -11.63 7.26
CA GLY A 50 -5.55 -11.70 8.25
C GLY A 50 -6.79 -10.92 7.84
N ALA A 51 -7.84 -11.04 8.67
CA ALA A 51 -8.97 -10.11 8.66
C ALA A 51 -8.52 -8.69 9.02
N TYR A 52 -9.32 -7.70 8.66
CA TYR A 52 -9.18 -6.34 9.18
C TYR A 52 -9.77 -6.26 10.60
N PHE A 53 -8.95 -6.64 11.58
CA PHE A 53 -9.34 -6.75 12.99
C PHE A 53 -9.56 -5.38 13.67
N CYS A 54 -9.25 -4.26 13.02
CA CYS A 54 -9.38 -2.91 13.59
C CYS A 54 -10.84 -2.39 13.64
N GLN A 55 -11.84 -3.24 13.36
CA GLN A 55 -13.27 -2.90 13.48
C GLN A 55 -13.76 -2.73 14.93
N HIS A 56 -12.96 -3.15 15.90
CA HIS A 56 -13.19 -3.01 17.34
C HIS A 56 -11.88 -2.79 18.08
N GLU A 57 -11.92 -2.47 19.38
CA GLU A 57 -10.75 -2.39 20.25
C GLU A 57 -10.73 -3.60 21.20
N SER A 58 -9.81 -4.53 20.97
CA SER A 58 -9.65 -5.74 21.79
C SER A 58 -8.18 -6.07 22.00
N VAL A 59 -7.79 -6.33 23.24
CA VAL A 59 -6.41 -6.70 23.58
C VAL A 59 -6.02 -8.09 23.04
N ASP A 60 -6.99 -8.94 22.76
CA ASP A 60 -6.74 -10.30 22.26
C ASP A 60 -6.21 -10.28 20.82
N GLU A 61 -6.52 -9.24 20.03
CA GLU A 61 -6.02 -9.12 18.66
C GLU A 61 -4.51 -8.90 18.60
N PHE A 62 -3.87 -8.46 19.70
CA PHE A 62 -2.40 -8.32 19.76
C PHE A 62 -1.68 -9.68 19.63
N ASP A 63 -2.37 -10.80 19.82
CA ASP A 63 -1.84 -12.15 19.59
C ASP A 63 -1.64 -12.46 18.09
N LEU A 64 -2.25 -11.67 17.20
CA LEU A 64 -2.03 -11.77 15.75
C LEU A 64 -0.67 -11.18 15.31
N ALA A 65 -0.01 -10.40 16.16
CA ALA A 65 1.22 -9.71 15.79
C ALA A 65 2.45 -10.65 15.82
N GLU A 66 3.32 -10.52 14.83
CA GLU A 66 4.56 -11.29 14.71
C GLU A 66 5.81 -10.38 14.67
N PRO A 67 6.99 -10.86 15.11
CA PRO A 67 8.22 -10.09 14.93
C PRO A 67 8.57 -9.93 13.45
N ILE A 68 9.31 -8.88 13.12
CA ILE A 68 9.89 -8.68 11.79
C ILE A 68 11.42 -8.59 11.92
N PRO A 69 12.19 -9.57 11.43
CA PRO A 69 11.74 -10.78 10.70
C PRO A 69 11.01 -11.81 11.60
N GLY A 70 10.18 -12.62 10.96
CA GLY A 70 9.32 -13.66 11.56
C GLY A 70 8.61 -14.54 10.50
N PRO A 71 7.64 -15.37 10.91
CA PRO A 71 7.08 -16.44 10.07
C PRO A 71 6.55 -15.99 8.72
N SER A 72 5.74 -14.92 8.67
CA SER A 72 5.19 -14.45 7.39
C SER A 72 6.27 -13.86 6.50
N THR A 73 7.26 -13.15 7.08
CA THR A 73 8.39 -12.63 6.29
C THR A 73 9.31 -13.72 5.74
N GLU A 74 9.51 -14.83 6.45
CA GLU A 74 10.27 -15.99 5.94
C GLU A 74 9.57 -16.61 4.74
N ARG A 75 8.24 -16.76 4.81
CA ARG A 75 7.44 -17.29 3.71
C ARG A 75 7.46 -16.37 2.49
N LEU A 76 7.27 -15.06 2.68
CA LEU A 76 7.32 -14.08 1.60
C LEU A 76 8.71 -14.02 0.95
N GLY A 77 9.79 -14.07 1.74
CA GLY A 77 11.16 -14.13 1.22
C GLY A 77 11.41 -15.39 0.38
N ALA A 78 10.91 -16.55 0.82
CA ALA A 78 10.99 -17.78 0.05
C ALA A 78 10.21 -17.69 -1.29
N LEU A 79 9.03 -17.07 -1.29
CA LEU A 79 8.24 -16.83 -2.50
C LEU A 79 8.94 -15.88 -3.47
N ALA A 80 9.47 -14.75 -2.97
CA ALA A 80 10.21 -13.78 -3.77
C ALA A 80 11.39 -14.45 -4.48
N LYS A 81 12.17 -15.26 -3.76
CA LYS A 81 13.28 -16.06 -4.31
C LYS A 81 12.82 -17.08 -5.35
N LYS A 82 11.82 -17.89 -4.99
CA LYS A 82 11.29 -18.98 -5.83
C LYS A 82 10.81 -18.46 -7.19
N HIS A 83 10.19 -17.29 -7.21
CA HIS A 83 9.62 -16.69 -8.41
C HIS A 83 10.48 -15.60 -9.04
N SER A 84 11.61 -15.24 -8.41
CA SER A 84 12.51 -14.18 -8.86
C SER A 84 11.80 -12.84 -9.08
N VAL A 85 11.01 -12.42 -8.10
CA VAL A 85 10.20 -11.19 -8.09
C VAL A 85 10.44 -10.38 -6.82
N VAL A 86 10.33 -9.06 -6.92
CA VAL A 86 10.25 -8.17 -5.75
C VAL A 86 8.84 -8.22 -5.19
N ILE A 87 8.71 -8.40 -3.88
CA ILE A 87 7.41 -8.46 -3.19
C ILE A 87 7.33 -7.36 -2.14
N VAL A 88 6.23 -6.62 -2.14
CA VAL A 88 5.86 -5.68 -1.07
C VAL A 88 4.64 -6.23 -0.35
N GLY A 89 4.81 -6.55 0.93
CA GLY A 89 3.76 -7.03 1.83
C GLY A 89 3.48 -6.05 2.98
N SER A 90 2.44 -6.30 3.76
CA SER A 90 2.06 -5.53 4.96
C SER A 90 1.59 -6.44 6.09
N LEU A 91 2.15 -6.25 7.29
CA LEU A 91 2.01 -7.15 8.45
C LEU A 91 1.77 -6.36 9.74
N PHE A 92 1.22 -7.05 10.74
CA PHE A 92 1.14 -6.57 12.11
C PHE A 92 2.43 -6.90 12.87
N GLU A 93 3.31 -5.91 12.99
CA GLU A 93 4.61 -6.07 13.65
C GLU A 93 4.49 -6.01 15.17
N ARG A 94 4.98 -7.04 15.85
CA ARG A 94 5.34 -6.98 17.27
C ARG A 94 6.78 -6.50 17.41
N ARG A 95 6.96 -5.22 17.77
CA ARG A 95 8.28 -4.62 17.98
C ARG A 95 8.86 -5.00 19.34
N ALA A 96 8.02 -5.01 20.38
CA ALA A 96 8.36 -5.43 21.73
C ALA A 96 7.09 -5.88 22.46
N ALA A 97 7.19 -6.32 23.72
CA ALA A 97 6.01 -6.57 24.54
C ALA A 97 5.19 -5.28 24.69
N GLY A 98 3.91 -5.31 24.29
CA GLY A 98 3.03 -4.15 24.38
C GLY A 98 3.30 -3.03 23.36
N LEU A 99 4.16 -3.26 22.35
CA LEU A 99 4.52 -2.24 21.37
C LEU A 99 4.48 -2.82 19.95
N TYR A 100 3.59 -2.27 19.14
CA TYR A 100 3.23 -2.83 17.84
C TYR A 100 3.08 -1.77 16.74
N HIS A 101 3.26 -2.18 15.49
CA HIS A 101 3.16 -1.29 14.32
C HIS A 101 2.47 -1.98 13.14
N ASN A 102 1.72 -1.23 12.33
CA ASN A 102 1.37 -1.64 10.99
C ASN A 102 2.56 -1.39 10.05
N THR A 103 3.09 -2.45 9.46
CA THR A 103 4.42 -2.44 8.84
C THR A 103 4.42 -3.06 7.46
N ALA A 104 4.77 -2.28 6.45
CA ALA A 104 5.11 -2.80 5.13
C ALA A 104 6.54 -3.35 5.10
N VAL A 105 6.75 -4.43 4.35
CA VAL A 105 8.04 -5.12 4.17
C VAL A 105 8.34 -5.30 2.70
N VAL A 106 9.62 -5.16 2.31
CA VAL A 106 10.06 -5.26 0.91
C VAL A 106 11.10 -6.36 0.78
N PHE A 107 10.82 -7.33 -0.10
CA PHE A 107 11.72 -8.43 -0.41
C PHE A 107 12.31 -8.27 -1.81
N GLU A 108 13.61 -8.46 -1.93
CA GLU A 108 14.29 -8.59 -3.22
C GLU A 108 13.96 -9.91 -3.90
N LYS A 109 14.16 -9.99 -5.22
CA LYS A 109 13.99 -11.20 -6.04
C LYS A 109 14.83 -12.40 -5.62
N ASP A 110 15.85 -12.22 -4.78
CA ASP A 110 16.64 -13.31 -4.21
C ASP A 110 16.14 -13.78 -2.83
N GLY A 111 15.07 -13.16 -2.33
CA GLY A 111 14.43 -13.42 -1.04
C GLY A 111 14.93 -12.56 0.11
N THR A 112 15.91 -11.68 -0.10
CA THR A 112 16.44 -10.81 0.95
C THR A 112 15.39 -9.79 1.40
N LEU A 113 15.15 -9.69 2.71
CA LEU A 113 14.37 -8.59 3.29
C LEU A 113 15.21 -7.30 3.22
N LEU A 114 14.87 -6.41 2.30
CA LEU A 114 15.62 -5.16 2.04
C LEU A 114 15.33 -4.08 3.08
N GLY A 115 14.12 -4.07 3.61
CA GLY A 115 13.71 -3.05 4.57
C GLY A 115 12.23 -3.14 4.93
N LYS A 116 11.82 -2.21 5.78
CA LYS A 116 10.45 -2.05 6.23
C LYS A 116 10.08 -0.58 6.37
N TYR A 117 8.79 -0.31 6.24
CA TYR A 117 8.18 0.99 6.49
C TYR A 117 7.06 0.81 7.50
N ARG A 118 7.03 1.66 8.54
CA ARG A 118 5.97 1.65 9.55
C ARG A 118 4.99 2.77 9.24
N LYS A 119 3.69 2.46 9.18
CA LYS A 119 2.60 3.39 8.88
C LYS A 119 2.73 4.65 9.74
N MET A 120 2.82 5.83 9.10
CA MET A 120 3.14 7.08 9.80
C MET A 120 1.86 7.76 10.30
N HIS A 121 0.79 7.75 9.49
CA HIS A 121 -0.51 8.29 9.85
C HIS A 121 -1.46 7.15 10.20
N ILE A 122 -1.89 7.12 11.47
CA ILE A 122 -2.76 6.06 11.99
C ILE A 122 -4.21 6.60 12.04
N PRO A 123 -5.18 5.99 11.33
CA PRO A 123 -6.58 6.41 11.38
C PRO A 123 -7.22 6.07 12.73
N ASP A 124 -8.33 6.74 13.02
CA ASP A 124 -9.16 6.48 14.18
C ASP A 124 -10.57 7.03 13.92
N ASP A 125 -11.38 6.19 13.31
CA ASP A 125 -12.76 6.45 12.90
C ASP A 125 -13.60 5.20 13.19
N PRO A 126 -14.94 5.29 13.28
CA PRO A 126 -15.78 4.12 13.49
C PRO A 126 -15.51 3.01 12.47
N GLY A 127 -15.13 1.83 12.97
CA GLY A 127 -14.75 0.68 12.13
C GLY A 127 -13.26 0.63 11.75
N PHE A 128 -12.48 1.67 12.05
CA PHE A 128 -11.05 1.80 11.74
C PHE A 128 -10.25 2.29 12.96
N TYR A 129 -10.36 1.59 14.09
CA TYR A 129 -9.73 1.94 15.38
C TYR A 129 -8.23 1.59 15.44
N GLU A 130 -7.47 1.99 14.42
CA GLU A 130 -6.07 1.59 14.28
C GLU A 130 -5.15 2.20 15.35
N LYS A 131 -5.49 3.37 15.93
CA LYS A 131 -4.70 4.02 16.98
C LYS A 131 -4.56 3.19 18.24
N PHE A 132 -5.51 2.29 18.52
CA PHE A 132 -5.43 1.36 19.64
C PHE A 132 -4.31 0.32 19.43
N TYR A 133 -4.15 -0.15 18.20
CA TYR A 133 -3.25 -1.26 17.85
C TYR A 133 -1.85 -0.79 17.44
N PHE A 134 -1.77 0.28 16.67
CA PHE A 134 -0.55 0.65 15.98
C PHE A 134 0.05 1.93 16.56
N THR A 135 1.24 1.79 17.12
CA THR A 135 2.08 2.95 17.42
C THR A 135 2.45 3.64 16.11
N PRO A 136 2.35 4.99 16.01
CA PRO A 136 2.79 5.72 14.82
C PRO A 136 4.22 5.35 14.42
N GLY A 137 4.45 5.25 13.12
CA GLY A 137 5.74 4.92 12.54
C GLY A 137 6.84 5.89 12.98
N ASP A 138 8.05 5.35 13.16
CA ASP A 138 9.21 6.08 13.66
C ASP A 138 10.43 6.00 12.72
N LEU A 139 10.24 5.46 11.51
CA LEU A 139 11.28 5.33 10.49
C LEU A 139 11.27 6.47 9.46
N GLY A 140 10.22 7.30 9.49
CA GLY A 140 10.01 8.40 8.56
C GLY A 140 9.72 7.94 7.12
N PHE A 141 9.76 8.89 6.19
CA PHE A 141 9.44 8.67 4.78
C PHE A 141 10.70 8.40 3.97
N THR A 142 11.18 7.16 4.02
CA THR A 142 12.41 6.74 3.34
C THR A 142 12.11 5.65 2.31
N PRO A 143 12.33 5.89 1.01
CA PRO A 143 12.17 4.87 -0.02
C PRO A 143 13.16 3.70 0.14
N ILE A 144 12.79 2.53 -0.34
CA ILE A 144 13.59 1.30 -0.28
C ILE A 144 14.12 0.97 -1.67
N ASP A 145 15.45 0.83 -1.81
CA ASP A 145 16.11 0.50 -3.06
C ASP A 145 15.95 -1.00 -3.38
N THR A 146 15.57 -1.32 -4.61
CA THR A 146 15.40 -2.70 -5.10
C THR A 146 15.96 -2.85 -6.51
N SER A 147 16.06 -4.08 -7.02
CA SER A 147 16.48 -4.35 -8.39
C SER A 147 15.51 -3.84 -9.48
N VAL A 148 14.29 -3.43 -9.10
CA VAL A 148 13.25 -2.91 -10.03
C VAL A 148 13.02 -1.40 -9.89
N GLY A 149 13.73 -0.74 -8.99
CA GLY A 149 13.65 0.70 -8.76
C GLY A 149 13.61 1.06 -7.26
N ARG A 150 13.61 2.37 -6.99
CA ARG A 150 13.52 2.94 -5.64
C ARG A 150 12.05 3.13 -5.24
N LEU A 151 11.57 2.29 -4.33
CA LEU A 151 10.15 2.17 -3.99
C LEU A 151 9.77 3.09 -2.82
N GLY A 152 8.88 4.05 -3.07
CA GLY A 152 8.25 4.85 -2.02
C GLY A 152 7.06 4.10 -1.43
N VAL A 153 7.33 3.23 -0.46
CA VAL A 153 6.29 2.41 0.19
C VAL A 153 5.65 3.18 1.33
N LEU A 154 4.35 3.41 1.23
CA LEU A 154 3.48 4.02 2.24
C LEU A 154 2.38 3.00 2.59
N VAL A 155 1.55 3.23 3.62
CA VAL A 155 0.50 2.27 3.98
C VAL A 155 -0.83 2.96 4.18
N CYS A 156 -1.83 2.51 3.42
CA CYS A 156 -3.24 2.86 3.56
C CYS A 156 -3.41 4.34 3.87
N TRP A 157 -3.85 4.70 5.08
CA TRP A 157 -4.14 6.06 5.51
C TRP A 157 -3.08 7.14 5.17
N ASP A 158 -1.81 6.77 5.04
CA ASP A 158 -0.76 7.66 4.53
C ASP A 158 -1.09 8.26 3.15
N GLN A 159 -1.91 7.58 2.35
CA GLN A 159 -2.36 8.00 1.03
C GLN A 159 -3.22 9.25 1.01
N TRP A 160 -3.71 9.72 2.15
CA TRP A 160 -4.52 10.94 2.23
C TRP A 160 -3.66 12.18 2.46
N TYR A 161 -2.35 11.98 2.66
CA TYR A 161 -1.40 13.04 3.03
C TYR A 161 -0.45 13.33 1.86
N PRO A 162 -0.66 14.43 1.10
CA PRO A 162 0.24 14.85 0.04
C PRO A 162 1.69 15.01 0.50
N GLU A 163 1.90 15.32 1.78
CA GLU A 163 3.20 15.45 2.42
C GLU A 163 3.98 14.14 2.38
N ALA A 164 3.33 13.00 2.69
CA ALA A 164 3.97 11.69 2.69
C ALA A 164 4.44 11.31 1.28
N ALA A 165 3.54 11.44 0.29
CA ALA A 165 3.86 11.20 -1.12
C ALA A 165 5.00 12.11 -1.60
N ARG A 166 4.95 13.40 -1.23
CA ARG A 166 6.00 14.37 -1.57
C ARG A 166 7.33 14.01 -0.94
N LEU A 167 7.36 13.64 0.34
CA LEU A 167 8.61 13.31 1.04
C LEU A 167 9.27 12.07 0.43
N MET A 168 8.48 11.04 0.07
CA MET A 168 8.99 9.88 -0.67
C MET A 168 9.59 10.28 -2.03
N ALA A 169 8.89 11.11 -2.80
CA ALA A 169 9.37 11.57 -4.10
C ALA A 169 10.63 12.44 -4.00
N LEU A 170 10.72 13.31 -3.00
CA LEU A 170 11.91 14.13 -2.72
C LEU A 170 13.09 13.27 -2.27
N ALA A 171 12.84 12.15 -1.59
CA ALA A 171 13.84 11.15 -1.23
C ALA A 171 14.17 10.17 -2.37
N GLY A 172 13.72 10.47 -3.60
CA GLY A 172 14.10 9.78 -4.82
C GLY A 172 13.20 8.62 -5.23
N ALA A 173 12.02 8.43 -4.62
CA ALA A 173 11.09 7.37 -5.05
C ALA A 173 10.75 7.50 -6.54
N GLU A 174 10.84 6.38 -7.25
CA GLU A 174 10.50 6.25 -8.67
C GLU A 174 9.04 5.79 -8.86
N LEU A 175 8.51 5.05 -7.88
CA LEU A 175 7.11 4.64 -7.78
C LEU A 175 6.62 4.87 -6.34
N LEU A 176 5.34 5.17 -6.18
CA LEU A 176 4.67 5.16 -4.88
C LEU A 176 3.76 3.93 -4.77
N LEU A 177 3.80 3.24 -3.63
CA LEU A 177 3.05 2.00 -3.40
C LEU A 177 2.24 2.13 -2.12
N TYR A 178 0.96 1.74 -2.19
CA TYR A 178 0.01 1.78 -1.07
C TYR A 178 -0.71 0.42 -0.92
N PRO A 179 -0.21 -0.51 -0.09
CA PRO A 179 -1.05 -1.57 0.48
C PRO A 179 -2.19 -0.91 1.25
N THR A 180 -3.43 -1.31 0.98
CA THR A 180 -4.63 -0.66 1.52
C THR A 180 -5.65 -1.69 1.99
N ALA A 181 -6.36 -1.38 3.08
CA ALA A 181 -7.61 -2.02 3.48
C ALA A 181 -8.64 -0.92 3.74
N ILE A 182 -9.43 -0.57 2.71
CA ILE A 182 -10.47 0.44 2.80
C ILE A 182 -11.77 -0.05 2.17
N GLY A 183 -12.87 0.23 2.85
CA GLY A 183 -14.22 -0.20 2.53
C GLY A 183 -15.23 0.82 3.05
N TRP A 184 -16.49 0.66 2.66
CA TRP A 184 -17.60 1.47 3.17
C TRP A 184 -18.43 0.66 4.17
N ASP A 185 -19.20 1.35 4.99
CA ASP A 185 -20.27 0.71 5.75
C ASP A 185 -21.36 0.23 4.76
N PRO A 186 -21.78 -1.05 4.79
CA PRO A 186 -22.88 -1.53 3.97
C PRO A 186 -24.19 -0.72 4.09
N ASP A 187 -24.40 -0.04 5.22
CA ASP A 187 -25.57 0.79 5.50
C ASP A 187 -25.43 2.24 4.95
N ASP A 188 -24.26 2.62 4.44
CA ASP A 188 -24.07 3.92 3.78
C ASP A 188 -24.96 4.06 2.54
N GLN A 189 -25.39 5.29 2.27
CA GLN A 189 -26.12 5.58 1.02
C GLN A 189 -25.20 5.35 -0.19
N ARG A 190 -25.76 4.81 -1.28
CA ARG A 190 -24.96 4.41 -2.47
C ARG A 190 -24.18 5.57 -3.10
N ASP A 191 -24.72 6.78 -3.04
CA ASP A 191 -24.04 7.97 -3.54
C ASP A 191 -22.84 8.36 -2.66
N GLU A 192 -22.93 8.13 -1.36
CA GLU A 192 -21.82 8.31 -0.42
C GLU A 192 -20.73 7.26 -0.63
N GLN A 193 -21.09 5.98 -0.79
CA GLN A 193 -20.15 4.90 -1.15
C GLN A 193 -19.35 5.26 -2.42
N GLY A 194 -20.04 5.80 -3.43
CA GLY A 194 -19.40 6.31 -4.65
C GLY A 194 -18.44 7.47 -4.39
N ARG A 195 -18.86 8.48 -3.61
CA ARG A 195 -18.01 9.64 -3.26
C ARG A 195 -16.76 9.23 -2.49
N GLN A 196 -16.87 8.34 -1.51
CA GLN A 196 -15.73 7.87 -0.72
C GLN A 196 -14.66 7.23 -1.61
N ARG A 197 -15.06 6.28 -2.45
CA ARG A 197 -14.15 5.61 -3.40
C ARG A 197 -13.57 6.59 -4.41
N ASP A 198 -14.36 7.48 -4.97
CA ASP A 198 -13.90 8.43 -5.98
C ASP A 198 -12.91 9.45 -5.36
N ALA A 199 -13.11 9.85 -4.10
CA ALA A 199 -12.15 10.68 -3.35
C ALA A 199 -10.84 9.93 -3.05
N TRP A 200 -10.92 8.64 -2.73
CA TRP A 200 -9.77 7.76 -2.53
C TRP A 200 -8.90 7.70 -3.79
N VAL A 201 -9.51 7.41 -4.95
CA VAL A 201 -8.84 7.46 -6.26
C VAL A 201 -8.26 8.85 -6.54
N LEU A 202 -9.03 9.91 -6.29
CA LEU A 202 -8.60 11.29 -6.55
C LEU A 202 -7.33 11.65 -5.78
N SER A 203 -7.20 11.20 -4.52
CA SER A 203 -6.01 11.42 -3.71
C SER A 203 -4.77 10.80 -4.34
N HIS A 204 -4.85 9.53 -4.78
CA HIS A 204 -3.75 8.85 -5.48
C HIS A 204 -3.36 9.54 -6.78
N ARG A 205 -4.35 9.98 -7.56
CA ARG A 205 -4.11 10.73 -8.80
C ARG A 205 -3.42 12.06 -8.53
N GLY A 206 -3.81 12.76 -7.45
CA GLY A 206 -3.15 13.97 -6.98
C GLY A 206 -1.68 13.74 -6.67
N HIS A 207 -1.35 12.65 -5.97
CA HIS A 207 0.03 12.29 -5.63
C HIS A 207 0.87 11.98 -6.86
N ALA A 208 0.31 11.23 -7.81
CA ALA A 208 0.97 10.91 -9.07
C ALA A 208 1.32 12.19 -9.84
N VAL A 209 0.34 13.07 -10.06
CA VAL A 209 0.50 14.34 -10.78
C VAL A 209 1.50 15.26 -10.08
N ALA A 210 1.34 15.49 -8.77
CA ALA A 210 2.14 16.46 -8.04
C ALA A 210 3.63 16.07 -7.99
N ASN A 211 3.94 14.78 -8.09
CA ASN A 211 5.29 14.24 -8.00
C ASN A 211 5.85 13.74 -9.33
N GLY A 212 5.02 13.63 -10.38
CA GLY A 212 5.42 13.10 -11.68
C GLY A 212 5.94 11.67 -11.59
N VAL A 213 5.28 10.80 -10.80
CA VAL A 213 5.66 9.38 -10.61
C VAL A 213 4.43 8.48 -10.68
N PRO A 214 4.58 7.22 -11.14
CA PRO A 214 3.53 6.22 -11.04
C PRO A 214 3.10 5.94 -9.60
N VAL A 215 1.84 5.57 -9.43
CA VAL A 215 1.24 5.18 -8.15
C VAL A 215 0.56 3.82 -8.29
N LEU A 216 0.87 2.89 -7.40
CA LEU A 216 0.27 1.57 -7.29
C LEU A 216 -0.51 1.50 -5.97
N SER A 217 -1.79 1.15 -6.02
CA SER A 217 -2.64 1.02 -4.85
C SER A 217 -3.34 -0.34 -4.87
N CYS A 218 -3.07 -1.18 -3.87
CA CYS A 218 -3.63 -2.53 -3.77
C CYS A 218 -4.55 -2.61 -2.56
N ASN A 219 -5.85 -2.72 -2.81
CA ASN A 219 -6.88 -2.77 -1.79
C ASN A 219 -7.47 -4.18 -1.64
N ARG A 220 -8.03 -4.44 -0.47
CA ARG A 220 -8.80 -5.64 -0.13
C ARG A 220 -10.16 -5.66 -0.84
N VAL A 221 -10.76 -6.85 -0.95
CA VAL A 221 -12.17 -7.05 -1.38
C VAL A 221 -12.95 -7.91 -0.39
N GLY A 222 -14.28 -7.90 -0.53
CA GLY A 222 -15.18 -8.75 0.22
C GLY A 222 -15.74 -8.08 1.48
N HIS A 223 -16.80 -8.67 2.01
CA HIS A 223 -17.42 -8.23 3.26
C HIS A 223 -16.75 -8.90 4.45
N GLU A 224 -16.42 -8.11 5.46
CA GLU A 224 -15.97 -8.60 6.76
C GLU A 224 -16.92 -8.06 7.84
N ALA A 225 -17.62 -8.98 8.52
CA ALA A 225 -18.59 -8.64 9.55
C ALA A 225 -17.91 -7.98 10.77
N SER A 226 -18.62 -7.04 11.40
CA SER A 226 -18.14 -6.42 12.64
C SER A 226 -18.22 -7.39 13.82
N PRO A 227 -17.17 -7.52 14.64
CA PRO A 227 -17.24 -8.25 15.91
C PRO A 227 -18.23 -7.66 16.91
N LEU A 228 -18.63 -6.39 16.73
CA LEU A 228 -19.54 -5.66 17.61
C LEU A 228 -21.02 -5.75 17.21
N GLY A 229 -21.34 -6.55 16.19
CA GLY A 229 -22.72 -6.72 15.70
C GLY A 229 -23.24 -5.58 14.82
N ALA A 230 -22.36 -4.65 14.40
CA ALA A 230 -22.63 -3.70 13.33
C ALA A 230 -22.60 -4.38 11.94
N SER A 231 -22.98 -3.65 10.90
CA SER A 231 -23.00 -4.09 9.50
C SER A 231 -21.64 -4.61 9.01
N GLY A 232 -20.52 -4.12 9.56
CA GLY A 232 -19.16 -4.49 9.17
C GLY A 232 -18.63 -3.61 8.05
N ILE A 233 -17.64 -4.10 7.31
CA ILE A 233 -17.01 -3.34 6.22
C ILE A 233 -17.14 -4.12 4.91
N GLN A 234 -17.63 -3.44 3.88
CA GLN A 234 -17.53 -3.94 2.51
C GLN A 234 -16.29 -3.32 1.85
N PHE A 235 -15.21 -4.10 1.77
CA PHE A 235 -14.01 -3.69 1.04
C PHE A 235 -14.29 -3.67 -0.45
N TRP A 236 -13.98 -2.56 -1.09
CA TRP A 236 -14.44 -2.27 -2.46
C TRP A 236 -13.46 -2.67 -3.55
N GLY A 237 -12.25 -3.12 -3.21
CA GLY A 237 -11.22 -3.39 -4.19
C GLY A 237 -10.81 -2.10 -4.90
N ASN A 238 -11.07 -2.02 -6.21
CA ASN A 238 -10.61 -0.92 -7.06
C ASN A 238 -9.09 -0.70 -6.98
N SER A 239 -8.33 -1.78 -6.78
CA SER A 239 -6.88 -1.75 -6.92
C SER A 239 -6.50 -1.22 -8.28
N HIS A 240 -5.52 -0.32 -8.35
CA HIS A 240 -5.21 0.39 -9.58
C HIS A 240 -3.74 0.80 -9.69
N VAL A 241 -3.32 1.00 -10.94
CA VAL A 241 -2.01 1.53 -11.31
C VAL A 241 -2.21 2.80 -12.11
N LEU A 242 -1.62 3.89 -11.64
CA LEU A 242 -1.64 5.21 -12.27
C LEU A 242 -0.27 5.54 -12.84
N GLY A 243 -0.25 6.19 -13.99
CA GLY A 243 0.97 6.80 -14.51
C GLY A 243 1.26 8.17 -13.89
N PRO A 244 2.38 8.80 -14.27
CA PRO A 244 2.88 10.02 -13.64
C PRO A 244 2.02 11.28 -13.86
N GLN A 245 0.97 11.22 -14.68
CA GLN A 245 -0.01 12.31 -14.82
C GLN A 245 -1.38 11.93 -14.22
N GLY A 246 -1.41 10.89 -13.37
CA GLY A 246 -2.62 10.43 -12.69
C GLY A 246 -3.63 9.76 -13.62
N GLU A 247 -3.25 9.41 -14.85
CA GLU A 247 -4.07 8.58 -15.74
C GLU A 247 -4.00 7.11 -15.33
N PHE A 248 -5.13 6.41 -15.45
CA PHE A 248 -5.17 4.97 -15.21
C PHE A 248 -4.38 4.21 -16.28
N ILE A 249 -3.46 3.37 -15.83
CA ILE A 249 -2.80 2.34 -16.64
C ILE A 249 -3.60 1.04 -16.54
N ALA A 250 -4.04 0.68 -15.33
CA ALA A 250 -4.87 -0.49 -15.06
C ALA A 250 -5.74 -0.27 -13.81
N GLU A 251 -6.89 -0.94 -13.77
CA GLU A 251 -7.84 -0.89 -12.65
C GLU A 251 -8.55 -2.25 -12.50
N ALA A 252 -8.74 -2.71 -11.26
CA ALA A 252 -9.52 -3.89 -10.91
C ALA A 252 -10.96 -3.53 -10.48
N GLY A 253 -11.87 -4.49 -10.52
CA GLY A 253 -13.22 -4.35 -9.97
C GLY A 253 -13.27 -4.59 -8.45
N GLY A 254 -14.44 -5.01 -7.95
CA GLY A 254 -14.68 -5.36 -6.54
C GLY A 254 -14.49 -6.85 -6.21
N GLU A 255 -13.86 -7.62 -7.09
CA GLU A 255 -13.67 -9.07 -6.96
C GLU A 255 -12.19 -9.44 -6.78
N PRO A 256 -11.87 -10.61 -6.19
CA PRO A 256 -10.51 -11.14 -6.16
C PRO A 256 -9.83 -11.11 -7.53
N THR A 257 -8.67 -10.46 -7.63
CA THR A 257 -8.02 -10.17 -8.91
C THR A 257 -6.50 -10.14 -8.77
N VAL A 258 -5.79 -10.77 -9.72
CA VAL A 258 -4.37 -10.51 -9.99
C VAL A 258 -4.30 -9.52 -11.14
N LEU A 259 -4.06 -8.24 -10.84
CA LEU A 259 -4.00 -7.19 -11.84
C LEU A 259 -2.55 -7.00 -12.30
N VAL A 260 -2.21 -7.47 -13.51
CA VAL A 260 -0.86 -7.31 -14.10
C VAL A 260 -0.88 -6.24 -15.18
N CYS A 261 0.07 -5.31 -15.14
CA CYS A 261 0.24 -4.31 -16.18
C CYS A 261 1.69 -3.83 -16.29
N ASP A 262 1.96 -3.06 -17.34
CA ASP A 262 3.29 -2.56 -17.70
C ASP A 262 3.38 -1.05 -17.43
N VAL A 263 4.40 -0.64 -16.68
CA VAL A 263 4.66 0.77 -16.32
C VAL A 263 5.93 1.26 -17.02
N ASP A 264 5.84 2.32 -17.83
CA ASP A 264 7.02 2.96 -18.43
C ASP A 264 7.68 3.92 -17.42
N LEU A 265 8.81 3.50 -16.85
CA LEU A 265 9.55 4.29 -15.86
C LEU A 265 10.21 5.53 -16.46
N GLN A 266 10.44 5.59 -17.78
CA GLN A 266 11.04 6.76 -18.43
C GLN A 266 10.07 7.94 -18.49
N ARG A 267 8.77 7.68 -18.39
CA ARG A 267 7.75 8.73 -18.51
C ARG A 267 7.86 9.77 -17.41
N SER A 268 8.29 9.39 -16.20
CA SER A 268 8.50 10.32 -15.08
C SER A 268 9.46 11.46 -15.42
N GLU A 269 10.58 11.15 -16.09
CA GLU A 269 11.54 12.17 -16.54
C GLU A 269 10.91 13.13 -17.57
N HIS A 270 10.18 12.59 -18.55
CA HIS A 270 9.51 13.40 -19.56
C HIS A 270 8.46 14.33 -18.94
N VAL A 271 7.62 13.81 -18.05
CA VAL A 271 6.58 14.58 -17.36
C VAL A 271 7.20 15.67 -16.49
N ARG A 272 8.25 15.37 -15.73
CA ARG A 272 8.95 16.37 -14.90
C ARG A 272 9.65 17.47 -15.70
N ARG A 273 10.06 17.20 -16.95
CA ARG A 273 10.57 18.25 -17.86
C ARG A 273 9.48 19.22 -18.31
N ILE A 274 8.27 18.71 -18.59
CA ILE A 274 7.12 19.52 -19.05
C ILE A 274 6.49 20.27 -17.87
N TRP A 275 6.32 19.59 -16.74
CA TRP A 275 5.76 20.12 -15.50
C TRP A 275 6.81 20.04 -14.38
N PRO A 276 7.73 21.01 -14.32
CA PRO A 276 8.87 20.99 -13.41
C PRO A 276 8.48 21.42 -11.98
N PHE A 277 7.42 20.84 -11.42
CA PHE A 277 6.90 21.18 -10.10
C PHE A 277 8.00 21.12 -9.03
N LEU A 278 8.89 20.12 -9.09
CA LEU A 278 10.00 19.99 -8.15
C LEU A 278 10.97 21.17 -8.19
N ARG A 279 11.24 21.74 -9.37
CA ARG A 279 12.10 22.91 -9.56
C ARG A 279 11.47 24.16 -8.96
N ASP A 280 10.14 24.29 -9.09
CA ASP A 280 9.40 25.52 -8.80
C ASP A 280 8.83 25.57 -7.36
N ARG A 281 9.16 24.60 -6.49
CA ARG A 281 8.73 24.57 -5.09
C ARG A 281 9.23 25.80 -4.32
N ARG A 282 8.32 26.52 -3.67
CA ARG A 282 8.61 27.64 -2.75
C ARG A 282 8.94 27.12 -1.34
N ILE A 283 10.02 26.36 -1.24
CA ILE A 283 10.45 25.76 0.04
C ILE A 283 10.74 26.80 1.13
N ASP A 284 11.05 28.04 0.73
CA ASP A 284 11.19 29.20 1.60
C ASP A 284 9.88 29.61 2.30
N ALA A 285 8.72 29.18 1.78
CA ALA A 285 7.39 29.51 2.29
C ALA A 285 6.64 28.32 2.92
N TYR A 286 7.27 27.14 3.03
CA TYR A 286 6.60 25.91 3.49
C TYR A 286 6.74 25.64 5.00
N GLY A 287 7.34 26.56 5.77
CA GLY A 287 7.55 26.36 7.21
C GLY A 287 6.27 26.08 8.00
N ASP A 288 5.15 26.66 7.56
CA ASP A 288 3.85 26.47 8.21
C ASP A 288 3.25 25.07 8.02
N LEU A 289 3.75 24.23 7.09
CA LEU A 289 3.33 22.82 6.98
C LEU A 289 3.72 22.00 8.23
N LEU A 290 4.63 22.50 9.06
CA LEU A 290 5.01 21.85 10.32
C LEU A 290 4.06 22.20 11.47
N LYS A 291 3.14 23.13 11.27
CA LYS A 291 2.15 23.52 12.28
C LYS A 291 0.92 22.63 12.15
N ARG A 292 0.36 22.22 13.30
CA ARG A 292 -0.93 21.51 13.34
C ARG A 292 -2.06 22.38 12.78
N TYR A 293 -2.01 23.68 13.10
CA TYR A 293 -2.94 24.72 12.68
C TYR A 293 -2.25 26.08 12.77
N ILE A 294 -2.72 27.10 12.04
CA ILE A 294 -2.18 28.48 12.09
C ILE A 294 -3.29 29.37 12.64
N ASP A 295 -3.15 29.77 13.90
CA ASP A 295 -4.04 30.68 14.64
C ASP A 295 -3.40 32.05 14.92
#